data_AF-A0A970ZR06-F1
#
_entry.id   AF-A0A970ZR06-F1
#
_cell.length_a   1.000
_cell.length_b   1.000
_cell.length_c   1.000
_cell.angle_alpha   90.00
_cell.angle_beta   90.00
_cell.angle_gamma   90.00
#
_symmetry.space_group_name_H-M   'P 1'
#
loop_
_entity.id
_entity.type
_entity.pdbx_description
1 polymer ?
#
loop_
_entity_poly.entity_id
_entity_poly.type
_entity_poly.pdbx_seq_one_letter_code
_entity_poly.pdbx_strand_id
1 'polypeptide(L)'
;MKTILRALILSIVCPLLSNGDELPPIPGAQVTIPYQELKALLNASHQGALPQPDPEPPLDAALTIARYLLDFSGPLPRLHAEFDVRTFTDGWHAVPLFGGDPRLEKSEVTAGDASVIWQDQSYSLLAKG
;
A
#
# COMPACT_ATOMS: atom_id res chain seq x y z
N MET A 1 51.72 -0.76 -40.71
CA MET A 1 51.27 -2.17 -40.56
C MET A 1 51.34 -2.48 -39.06
N LYS A 2 50.21 -2.50 -38.32
CA LYS A 2 49.40 -3.70 -37.96
C LYS A 2 50.32 -4.82 -37.44
N THR A 3 50.35 -5.17 -36.14
CA THR A 3 49.33 -5.85 -35.31
C THR A 3 49.73 -5.77 -33.82
N ILE A 4 48.91 -5.31 -32.86
CA ILE A 4 47.87 -6.04 -32.09
C ILE A 4 48.44 -7.17 -31.20
N LEU A 5 48.33 -7.06 -29.85
CA LEU A 5 47.60 -8.01 -28.98
C LEU A 5 47.56 -7.56 -27.49
N ARG A 6 46.35 -7.26 -27.01
CA ARG A 6 45.64 -7.69 -25.75
C ARG A 6 46.49 -8.13 -24.55
N ALA A 7 46.13 -7.96 -23.28
CA ALA A 7 45.00 -7.43 -22.51
C ALA A 7 45.59 -7.26 -21.07
N LEU A 8 45.01 -6.46 -20.17
CA LEU A 8 44.15 -7.01 -19.13
C LEU A 8 43.51 -5.84 -18.38
N ILE A 9 42.19 -5.95 -18.26
CA ILE A 9 41.29 -5.12 -17.47
C ILE A 9 41.63 -5.28 -15.99
N LEU A 10 41.75 -4.17 -15.25
CA LEU A 10 41.39 -4.16 -13.84
C LEU A 10 40.54 -2.92 -13.55
N SER A 11 39.23 -3.15 -13.67
CA SER A 11 38.18 -2.34 -13.09
C SER A 11 38.35 -2.34 -11.57
N ILE A 12 38.59 -1.19 -10.96
CA ILE A 12 38.17 -0.92 -9.59
C ILE A 12 37.43 0.42 -9.62
N VAL A 13 36.14 0.29 -9.87
CA VAL A 13 35.12 1.25 -9.46
C VAL A 13 35.21 1.35 -7.94
N CYS A 14 35.67 2.49 -7.42
CA CYS A 14 35.52 2.81 -6.01
C CYS A 14 34.22 3.64 -5.91
N PRO A 15 33.08 3.05 -5.52
CA PRO A 15 31.90 3.85 -5.26
C PRO A 15 32.17 4.74 -4.05
N LEU A 16 31.81 6.02 -4.19
CA LEU A 16 31.64 6.94 -3.09
C LEU A 16 30.78 6.28 -2.00
N LEU A 17 31.41 5.82 -0.92
CA LEU A 17 30.76 5.71 0.37
C LEU A 17 30.92 7.06 1.04
N SER A 18 29.94 7.92 0.80
CA SER A 18 29.68 9.11 1.61
C SER A 18 29.33 8.62 3.01
N ASN A 19 30.36 8.36 3.82
CA ASN A 19 30.19 8.22 5.25
C ASN A 19 29.53 9.50 5.75
N GLY A 20 28.40 9.36 6.44
CA GLY A 20 27.81 10.44 7.21
C GLY A 20 28.87 10.93 8.18
N ASP A 21 29.47 12.07 7.84
CA ASP A 21 30.47 12.75 8.64
C ASP A 21 29.73 13.41 9.80
N GLU A 22 29.25 12.58 10.73
CA GLU A 22 28.71 13.06 11.99
C GLU A 22 29.89 13.58 12.80
N LEU A 23 30.16 14.87 12.62
CA LEU A 23 31.18 15.59 13.34
C LEU A 23 30.99 15.35 14.85
N PRO A 24 32.07 15.03 15.58
CA PRO A 24 31.96 14.74 17.01
C PRO A 24 31.37 15.96 17.74
N PRO A 25 30.46 15.74 18.71
CA PRO A 25 29.82 16.83 19.42
C PRO A 25 30.86 17.63 20.21
N ILE A 26 31.09 18.89 19.82
CA ILE A 26 31.96 19.82 20.54
C ILE A 26 31.09 20.59 21.55
N PRO A 27 31.23 20.35 22.87
CA PRO A 27 30.39 20.99 23.88
C PRO A 27 30.58 22.51 23.84
N GLY A 28 29.47 23.25 23.72
CA GLY A 28 29.50 24.72 23.72
C GLY A 28 30.00 25.37 22.42
N ALA A 29 30.04 24.63 21.30
CA ALA A 29 30.37 25.20 20.00
C ALA A 29 29.38 26.32 19.62
N GLN A 30 29.93 27.47 19.23
CA GLN A 30 29.19 28.61 18.71
C GLN A 30 29.65 28.88 17.29
N VAL A 31 28.70 29.18 16.42
CA VAL A 31 28.96 29.54 15.02
C VAL A 31 28.25 30.85 14.74
N THR A 32 28.99 31.83 14.22
CA THR A 32 28.41 33.11 13.82
C THR A 32 28.16 33.06 12.32
N ILE A 33 26.88 33.14 11.94
CA ILE A 33 26.48 33.21 10.52
C ILE A 33 25.78 34.54 10.24
N PRO A 34 26.00 35.16 9.06
CA PRO A 34 25.25 36.33 8.64
C PRO A 34 23.74 36.03 8.58
N TYR A 35 22.93 36.99 9.00
CA TYR A 35 21.47 36.84 9.05
C TYR A 35 20.85 36.46 7.69
N GLN A 36 21.39 36.99 6.58
CA GLN A 36 20.91 36.65 5.23
C GLN A 36 21.07 35.16 4.91
N GLU A 37 22.16 34.56 5.37
CA GLU A 37 22.47 33.15 5.16
C GLU A 37 21.58 32.26 6.03
N LEU A 38 21.39 32.64 7.31
CA LEU A 38 20.39 31.99 8.19
C LEU A 38 18.99 32.02 7.57
N LYS A 39 18.56 33.18 7.06
CA LYS A 39 17.25 33.34 6.44
C LYS A 39 17.10 32.46 5.19
N ALA A 40 18.14 32.34 4.38
CA ALA A 40 18.14 31.47 3.21
C ALA A 40 18.02 29.99 3.60
N LEU A 41 18.80 29.54 4.59
CA LEU A 41 18.73 28.17 5.11
C LEU A 41 17.35 27.85 5.70
N LEU A 42 16.77 28.78 6.47
CA LEU A 42 15.44 28.61 7.05
C LEU A 42 14.37 28.49 5.96
N ASN A 43 14.40 29.36 4.95
CA ASN A 43 13.46 29.30 3.83
C ASN A 43 13.61 27.99 3.04
N ALA A 44 14.83 27.53 2.81
CA ALA A 44 15.09 26.26 2.15
C ALA A 44 14.55 25.06 2.96
N SER A 45 14.66 25.11 4.29
CA SER A 45 14.12 24.06 5.17
C SER A 45 12.59 23.98 5.10
N HIS A 46 11.90 25.12 4.97
CA HIS A 46 10.45 25.16 4.83
C HIS A 46 9.97 24.70 3.44
N GLN A 47 10.77 24.92 2.40
CA GLN A 47 10.47 24.46 1.04
C GLN A 47 10.74 22.95 0.85
N GLY A 48 11.61 22.37 1.69
CA GLY A 48 11.93 20.94 1.69
C GLY A 48 10.95 20.07 2.49
N ALA A 49 9.95 20.66 3.16
CA ALA A 49 8.88 19.90 3.78
C ALA A 49 8.01 19.29 2.66
N LEU A 50 8.35 18.07 2.26
CA LEU A 50 7.48 17.25 1.42
C LEU A 50 6.08 17.28 2.05
N PRO A 51 5.01 17.53 1.26
CA PRO A 51 3.66 17.42 1.78
C PRO A 51 3.53 16.06 2.45
N GLN A 52 3.20 16.08 3.74
CA GLN A 52 2.97 14.86 4.48
C GLN A 52 1.80 14.18 3.78
N PRO A 53 1.95 12.95 3.25
CA PRO A 53 0.84 12.30 2.59
C PRO A 53 -0.31 12.22 3.58
N ASP A 54 -1.52 12.50 3.10
CA ASP A 54 -2.72 12.30 3.89
C ASP A 54 -2.67 10.87 4.44
N PRO A 55 -2.91 10.67 5.75
CA PRO A 55 -2.86 9.33 6.31
C PRO A 55 -3.91 8.48 5.61
N GLU A 56 -3.46 7.49 4.85
CA GLU A 56 -4.35 6.47 4.29
C GLU A 56 -5.18 5.87 5.44
N PRO A 57 -6.49 5.69 5.25
CA PRO A 57 -7.31 5.09 6.29
C PRO A 57 -6.70 3.73 6.65
N PRO A 58 -6.72 3.33 7.94
CA PRO A 58 -6.06 2.09 8.39
C PRO A 58 -6.72 0.82 7.84
N LEU A 59 -7.81 0.95 7.08
CA LEU A 59 -8.58 -0.13 6.49
C LEU A 59 -9.00 0.25 5.07
N ASP A 60 -8.71 -0.62 4.12
CA ASP A 60 -9.03 -0.42 2.71
C ASP A 60 -10.51 -0.65 2.39
N ALA A 61 -11.11 -1.66 3.03
CA ALA A 61 -12.53 -1.98 2.89
C ALA A 61 -13.07 -2.71 4.14
N ALA A 62 -14.37 -2.60 4.39
CA ALA A 62 -15.06 -3.27 5.48
C ALA A 62 -16.37 -3.92 5.02
N LEU A 63 -16.66 -5.09 5.58
CA LEU A 63 -18.00 -5.67 5.58
C LEU A 63 -18.83 -5.00 6.69
N THR A 64 -19.79 -4.17 6.32
CA THR A 64 -20.62 -3.39 7.26
C THR A 64 -21.87 -4.15 7.72
N ILE A 65 -22.42 -5.01 6.86
CA ILE A 65 -23.59 -5.84 7.17
C ILE A 65 -23.34 -7.26 6.67
N ALA A 66 -23.74 -8.23 7.49
CA ALA A 66 -23.86 -9.63 7.11
C ALA A 66 -25.16 -10.19 7.71
N ARG A 67 -26.14 -10.50 6.86
CA ARG A 67 -27.42 -11.10 7.27
C ARG A 67 -27.53 -12.48 6.65
N TYR A 68 -27.95 -13.43 7.46
CA TYR A 68 -28.09 -14.82 7.05
C TYR A 68 -29.49 -15.31 7.38
N LEU A 69 -30.13 -15.95 6.41
CA LEU A 69 -31.39 -16.66 6.57
C LEU A 69 -31.19 -18.09 6.07
N LEU A 70 -31.42 -19.05 6.95
CA LEU A 70 -31.29 -20.46 6.64
C LEU A 70 -32.69 -21.07 6.49
N ASP A 71 -32.97 -21.61 5.32
CA ASP A 71 -34.24 -22.25 4.98
C ASP A 71 -34.06 -23.76 4.89
N PHE A 72 -34.83 -24.49 5.70
CA PHE A 72 -34.84 -25.96 5.77
C PHE A 72 -36.14 -26.57 5.23
N SER A 73 -36.99 -25.78 4.58
CA SER A 73 -38.29 -26.24 4.06
C SER A 73 -38.18 -27.21 2.87
N GLY A 74 -37.05 -27.18 2.17
CA GLY A 74 -36.77 -28.03 1.02
C GLY A 74 -35.99 -29.31 1.33
N PRO A 75 -35.77 -30.17 0.31
CA PRO A 75 -34.96 -31.38 0.46
C PRO A 75 -33.47 -31.10 0.70
N LEU A 76 -33.01 -29.88 0.40
CA LEU A 76 -31.66 -29.39 0.69
C LEU A 76 -31.76 -28.06 1.44
N PRO A 77 -30.96 -27.85 2.50
CA PRO A 77 -30.92 -26.58 3.20
C PRO A 77 -30.38 -25.47 2.29
N ARG A 78 -31.03 -24.30 2.30
CA ARG A 78 -30.62 -23.13 1.52
C ARG A 78 -30.22 -21.99 2.42
N LEU A 79 -29.06 -21.41 2.15
CA LEU A 79 -28.57 -20.21 2.83
C LEU A 79 -28.79 -19.00 1.92
N HIS A 80 -29.57 -18.04 2.40
CA HIS A 80 -29.66 -16.71 1.84
C HIS A 80 -28.76 -15.78 2.66
N ALA A 81 -27.83 -15.11 1.98
CA ALA A 81 -26.91 -14.18 2.61
C ALA A 81 -26.98 -12.82 1.92
N GLU A 82 -27.08 -11.76 2.71
CA GLU A 82 -27.06 -10.37 2.27
C GLU A 82 -25.89 -9.66 2.94
N PHE A 83 -25.10 -8.97 2.12
CA PHE A 83 -23.87 -8.32 2.53
C PHE A 83 -23.87 -6.86 2.12
N ASP A 84 -23.34 -6.00 2.98
CA ASP A 84 -23.03 -4.62 2.65
C ASP A 84 -21.52 -4.42 2.85
N VAL A 85 -20.87 -3.85 1.85
CA VAL A 85 -19.42 -3.68 1.80
C VAL A 85 -19.12 -2.23 1.46
N ARG A 86 -18.19 -1.64 2.23
CA ARG A 86 -17.73 -0.27 2.04
C ARG A 86 -16.23 -0.25 1.79
N THR A 87 -15.81 0.35 0.70
CA THR A 87 -14.41 0.68 0.39
C THR A 87 -14.07 2.07 0.95
N PHE A 88 -12.81 2.26 1.32
CA PHE A 88 -12.28 3.49 1.89
C PHE A 88 -11.05 4.01 1.14
N THR A 89 -10.41 3.16 0.34
CA THR A 89 -9.27 3.50 -0.52
C THR A 89 -9.59 3.19 -1.98
N ASP A 90 -8.94 3.93 -2.88
CA ASP A 90 -9.06 3.69 -4.32
C ASP A 90 -8.45 2.33 -4.70
N GLY A 91 -8.96 1.72 -5.78
CA GLY A 91 -8.41 0.48 -6.33
C GLY A 91 -9.27 -0.74 -6.05
N TRP A 92 -8.72 -1.92 -6.36
CA TRP A 92 -9.44 -3.18 -6.26
C TRP A 92 -9.16 -3.86 -4.92
N HIS A 93 -10.24 -4.18 -4.20
CA HIS A 93 -10.18 -4.80 -2.88
C HIS A 93 -10.98 -6.09 -2.87
N ALA A 94 -10.40 -7.14 -2.30
CA ALA A 94 -11.07 -8.41 -2.07
C ALA A 94 -11.58 -8.47 -0.63
N VAL A 95 -12.90 -8.49 -0.45
CA VAL A 95 -13.55 -8.55 0.86
C VAL A 95 -14.17 -9.94 1.06
N PRO A 96 -13.70 -10.74 2.03
CA PRO A 96 -14.24 -12.07 2.26
C PRO A 96 -15.69 -11.99 2.78
N LEU A 97 -16.60 -12.76 2.16
CA LEU A 97 -18.02 -12.78 2.49
C LEU A 97 -18.41 -14.02 3.30
N PHE A 98 -18.10 -15.21 2.75
CA PHE A 98 -18.50 -16.49 3.33
C PHE A 98 -17.60 -17.61 2.82
N GLY A 99 -17.15 -18.51 3.70
CA GLY A 99 -16.26 -19.63 3.34
C GLY A 99 -16.83 -21.01 3.63
N GLY A 100 -16.07 -22.05 3.29
CA GLY A 100 -16.42 -23.44 3.57
C GLY A 100 -17.12 -24.16 2.41
N ASP A 101 -18.02 -25.09 2.73
CA ASP A 101 -18.59 -26.01 1.75
C ASP A 101 -19.87 -25.57 0.99
N PRO A 102 -20.57 -24.44 1.27
CA PRO A 102 -21.77 -24.16 0.52
C PRO A 102 -21.43 -23.80 -0.92
N ARG A 103 -22.25 -24.28 -1.84
CA ARG A 103 -22.14 -23.96 -3.25
C ARG A 103 -23.01 -22.75 -3.56
N LEU A 104 -22.40 -21.70 -4.12
CA LEU A 104 -23.14 -20.54 -4.59
C LEU A 104 -24.07 -20.93 -5.75
N GLU A 105 -25.37 -20.81 -5.52
CA GLU A 105 -26.39 -21.02 -6.56
C GLU A 105 -26.66 -19.74 -7.36
N LYS A 106 -26.69 -18.59 -6.68
CA LYS A 106 -27.01 -17.29 -7.26
C LYS A 106 -26.33 -16.17 -6.48
N SER A 107 -25.85 -15.15 -7.19
CA SER A 107 -25.38 -13.90 -6.61
C SER A 107 -25.93 -12.72 -7.40
N GLU A 108 -26.27 -11.65 -6.71
CA GLU A 108 -26.64 -10.36 -7.30
C GLU A 108 -25.83 -9.27 -6.61
N VAL A 109 -25.35 -8.30 -7.38
CA VAL A 109 -24.55 -7.17 -6.88
C VAL A 109 -25.28 -5.90 -7.30
N THR A 110 -25.65 -5.08 -6.32
CA THR A 110 -26.59 -3.96 -6.54
C THR A 110 -25.91 -2.65 -6.91
N ALA A 111 -24.62 -2.46 -6.59
CA ALA A 111 -23.93 -1.19 -6.83
C ALA A 111 -22.42 -1.37 -7.08
N GLY A 112 -21.88 -0.51 -7.95
CA GLY A 112 -20.44 -0.38 -8.24
C GLY A 112 -19.87 -1.41 -9.22
N ASP A 113 -18.60 -1.21 -9.55
CA ASP A 113 -17.79 -2.21 -10.25
C ASP A 113 -17.38 -3.30 -9.24
N ALA A 114 -18.24 -4.30 -9.08
CA ALA A 114 -18.00 -5.39 -8.13
C ALA A 114 -18.44 -6.77 -8.67
N SER A 115 -17.74 -7.81 -8.22
CA SER A 115 -18.02 -9.19 -8.61
C SER A 115 -17.73 -10.16 -7.47
N VAL A 116 -18.51 -11.25 -7.39
CA VAL A 116 -18.25 -12.31 -6.42
C VAL A 116 -17.28 -13.31 -7.05
N ILE A 117 -16.15 -13.53 -6.39
CA ILE A 117 -15.10 -14.46 -6.80
C ILE A 117 -14.92 -15.55 -5.75
N TRP A 118 -14.40 -16.70 -6.18
CA TRP A 118 -13.95 -17.76 -5.27
C TRP A 118 -12.44 -17.69 -5.12
N GLN A 119 -11.96 -17.38 -3.92
CA GLN A 119 -10.54 -17.26 -3.61
C GLN A 119 -10.28 -17.73 -2.17
N ASP A 120 -9.13 -18.36 -1.92
CA ASP A 120 -8.71 -18.75 -0.57
C ASP A 120 -9.77 -19.59 0.19
N GLN A 121 -10.43 -20.50 -0.53
CA GLN A 121 -11.50 -21.37 0.01
C GLN A 121 -12.73 -20.61 0.54
N SER A 122 -12.96 -19.40 0.02
CA SER A 122 -14.11 -18.56 0.38
C SER A 122 -14.65 -17.77 -0.82
N TYR A 123 -15.93 -17.41 -0.74
CA TYR A 123 -16.50 -16.39 -1.59
C TYR A 123 -16.08 -15.02 -1.07
N SER A 124 -15.47 -14.24 -1.95
CA SER A 124 -15.06 -12.86 -1.70
C SER A 124 -15.75 -11.92 -2.67
N LEU A 125 -16.09 -10.72 -2.23
CA LEU A 125 -16.50 -9.62 -3.08
C LEU A 125 -15.24 -8.89 -3.54
N LEU A 126 -14.97 -8.92 -4.84
CA LEU A 126 -14.00 -8.04 -5.46
C LEU A 126 -14.72 -6.73 -5.79
N ALA A 127 -14.42 -5.66 -5.07
CA ALA A 127 -15.05 -4.35 -5.22
C ALA A 127 -14.01 -3.27 -5.50
N LYS A 128 -14.37 -2.29 -6.32
CA LYS A 128 -13.53 -1.13 -6.61
C LYS A 128 -13.93 0.07 -5.76
N GLY A 129 -12.94 0.71 -5.14
CA GLY A 129 -13.03 2.01 -4.47
C GLY A 129 -13.23 3.17 -5.41
#